data_AF-A0A7Y5LAH0-F1
#
_entry.id   AF-A0A7Y5LAH0-F1
#
_cell.length_a   1.000
_cell.length_b   1.000
_cell.length_c   1.000
_cell.angle_alpha   90.00
_cell.angle_beta   90.00
_cell.angle_gamma   90.00
#
_symmetry.space_group_name_H-M   'P 1'
#
loop_
_entity.id
_entity.type
_entity.pdbx_description
1 polymer ?
#
loop_
_entity_poly.entity_id
_entity_poly.type
_entity_poly.pdbx_seq_one_letter_code
_entity_poly.pdbx_strand_id
1 'polypeptide(L)'
;MYAARGQTNTGRYILVIFIYKNNRQALINTARDMTAKERKNYEKNKRKVEPLPEQFKNFEALADFWDRHDLTDYENQLENVRYAISPKPKRQFVVTLSDELTQAMKRAVQREGVSMQTLVNLWVQERLQRYSPTS
;
A
#
# COMPACT_ATOMS: atom_id res chain seq x y z
N MET A 1 -3.07 -5.38 33.40
CA MET A 1 -2.50 -4.01 33.50
C MET A 1 -3.18 -3.17 32.44
N TYR A 2 -3.57 -1.93 32.76
CA TYR A 2 -4.36 -1.06 31.90
C TYR A 2 -3.63 0.27 31.67
N ALA A 3 -3.92 0.92 30.54
CA ALA A 3 -3.37 2.21 30.17
C ALA A 3 -4.49 3.18 29.82
N ALA A 4 -4.53 4.33 30.49
CA ALA A 4 -5.38 5.47 30.13
C ALA A 4 -4.52 6.55 29.47
N ARG A 5 -5.05 7.16 28.41
CA ARG A 5 -4.41 8.23 27.64
C ARG A 5 -5.37 9.41 27.62
N GLY A 6 -4.86 10.60 27.91
CA GLY A 6 -5.70 11.79 28.00
C GLY A 6 -4.91 13.08 27.84
N GLN A 7 -5.65 14.18 27.77
CA GLN A 7 -5.11 15.53 27.77
C GLN A 7 -5.63 16.27 29.03
N THR A 8 -4.75 16.95 29.75
CA THR A 8 -5.14 17.79 30.90
C THR A 8 -5.82 19.07 30.41
N ASN A 9 -6.50 19.78 31.33
CA ASN A 9 -7.09 21.09 31.04
C ASN A 9 -6.04 22.14 30.63
N THR A 10 -4.77 21.92 30.98
CA THR A 10 -3.63 22.77 30.59
C THR A 10 -2.97 22.33 29.27
N GLY A 11 -3.51 21.29 28.61
CA GLY A 11 -3.06 20.82 27.30
C GLY A 11 -1.97 19.75 27.33
N ARG A 12 -1.51 19.29 28.50
CA ARG A 12 -0.48 18.24 28.62
C ARG A 12 -1.05 16.87 28.27
N TYR A 13 -0.30 16.09 27.49
CA TYR A 13 -0.66 14.72 27.12
C TYR A 13 -0.09 13.74 28.14
N ILE A 14 -0.96 13.02 28.86
CA ILE A 14 -0.56 12.13 29.96
C ILE A 14 -0.94 10.68 29.65
N LEU A 15 0.01 9.77 29.85
CA LEU A 15 -0.21 8.33 29.91
C LEU A 15 -0.22 7.87 31.37
N VAL A 16 -1.29 7.20 31.78
CA VAL A 16 -1.43 6.59 33.11
C VAL A 16 -1.49 5.08 32.96
N ILE A 17 -0.55 4.37 33.56
CA ILE A 17 -0.55 2.91 33.64
C ILE A 17 -1.03 2.51 35.04
N PHE A 18 -2.02 1.63 35.11
CA PHE A 18 -2.62 1.22 36.39
C PHE A 18 -3.01 -0.26 36.38
N ILE A 19 -3.15 -0.82 37.58
CA ILE A 19 -3.69 -2.17 37.80
C ILE A 19 -5.09 -2.03 38.38
N TYR A 20 -6.05 -2.76 37.81
CA TYR A 20 -7.40 -2.81 38.33
C TYR A 20 -7.52 -3.99 39.30
N LYS A 21 -7.89 -3.72 40.55
CA LYS A 21 -8.09 -4.73 41.59
C LYS A 21 -9.56 -5.23 41.57
N ASN A 22 -9.78 -6.42 42.12
CA ASN A 22 -11.12 -7.04 42.19
C ASN A 22 -12.15 -6.19 42.97
N ASN A 23 -11.70 -5.30 43.85
CA ASN A 23 -12.53 -4.34 44.57
C ASN A 23 -12.82 -3.05 43.78
N ARG A 24 -12.62 -3.06 42.45
CA ARG A 24 -12.79 -1.92 41.54
C ARG A 24 -11.87 -0.72 41.81
N GLN A 25 -10.84 -0.88 42.64
CA GLN A 25 -9.84 0.16 42.84
C GLN A 25 -8.78 0.10 41.73
N ALA A 26 -8.41 1.25 41.19
CA ALA A 26 -7.29 1.40 40.28
C ALA A 26 -6.05 1.81 41.06
N LEU A 27 -5.02 0.95 41.08
CA LEU A 27 -3.72 1.31 41.62
C LEU A 27 -2.86 1.89 40.50
N ILE A 28 -2.57 3.19 40.57
CA ILE A 28 -1.70 3.87 39.61
C ILE A 28 -0.29 3.34 39.81
N ASN A 29 0.28 2.76 38.75
CA ASN A 29 1.67 2.33 38.73
C ASN A 29 2.57 3.49 38.29
N THR A 30 2.19 4.20 37.22
CA THR A 30 2.92 5.38 36.75
C THR A 30 1.99 6.35 36.02
N ALA A 31 2.28 7.64 36.14
CA ALA A 31 1.72 8.70 35.34
C ALA A 31 2.87 9.55 34.79
N ARG A 32 2.93 9.70 33.46
CA ARG A 32 3.98 10.48 32.81
C ARG A 32 3.47 11.23 31.60
N ASP A 33 4.23 12.23 31.17
CA ASP A 33 4.01 12.84 29.87
C ASP A 33 4.19 11.80 28.76
N MET A 34 3.32 11.88 27.76
CA MET A 34 3.46 11.11 26.54
C MET A 34 4.67 11.60 25.75
N THR A 35 5.40 10.66 25.17
CA THR A 35 6.40 10.96 24.14
C THR A 35 5.73 11.53 22.89
N ALA A 36 6.50 12.18 22.01
CA ALA A 36 5.99 12.71 20.74
C ALA A 36 5.27 11.63 19.90
N LYS A 37 5.83 10.41 19.88
CA LYS A 37 5.23 9.26 19.18
C LYS A 37 3.90 8.83 19.80
N GLU A 38 3.82 8.75 21.13
CA GLU A 38 2.59 8.39 21.84
C GLU A 38 1.50 9.46 21.70
N ARG A 39 1.89 10.74 21.70
CA ARG A 39 1.00 11.86 21.42
C ARG A 39 0.42 11.77 20.01
N LYS A 40 1.25 11.58 18.98
CA LYS A 40 0.80 11.41 17.59
C LYS A 40 -0.21 10.26 17.48
N ASN A 41 0.09 9.13 18.11
CA ASN A 41 -0.80 7.96 18.12
C ASN A 41 -2.13 8.23 18.85
N TYR A 42 -2.09 8.93 19.98
CA TYR A 42 -3.30 9.32 20.71
C TYR A 42 -4.17 10.29 19.91
N GLU A 43 -3.57 11.30 19.27
CA GLU A 43 -4.29 12.25 18.41
C GLU A 43 -4.88 11.56 17.18
N LYS A 44 -4.12 10.65 16.55
CA LYS A 44 -4.59 9.80 15.44
C LYS A 44 -5.78 8.93 15.85
N ASN A 45 -5.69 8.22 16.98
CA ASN A 45 -6.77 7.37 17.47
C ASN A 45 -8.01 8.16 17.94
N LYS A 46 -7.86 9.45 18.26
CA LYS A 46 -8.98 10.35 18.56
C LYS A 46 -9.73 10.77 17.29
N ARG A 47 -9.06 10.75 16.12
CA ARG A 47 -9.71 10.96 14.83
C ARG A 47 -10.45 9.66 14.46
N LYS A 48 -11.72 9.77 14.07
CA LYS A 48 -12.44 8.66 13.45
C LYS A 48 -11.88 8.48 12.05
N VAL A 49 -10.87 7.63 11.92
CA VAL A 49 -10.33 7.23 10.60
C VAL A 49 -11.39 6.35 9.94
N GLU A 50 -11.77 6.69 8.71
CA GLU A 50 -12.67 5.86 7.90
C GLU A 50 -12.01 4.48 7.70
N PRO A 51 -12.71 3.35 7.91
CA PRO A 51 -12.09 2.05 7.72
C PRO A 51 -11.66 1.85 6.26
N LEU A 52 -10.54 1.15 6.04
CA LEU A 52 -10.10 0.83 4.68
C LEU A 52 -11.15 -0.07 4.00
N PRO A 53 -11.62 0.26 2.79
CA PRO A 53 -12.53 -0.61 2.05
C PRO A 53 -11.88 -1.96 1.75
N GLU A 54 -12.66 -3.06 1.82
CA GLU A 54 -12.17 -4.38 1.40
C GLU A 54 -11.79 -4.42 -0.09
N GLN A 55 -12.49 -3.63 -0.91
CA GLN A 55 -12.30 -3.55 -2.36
C GLN A 55 -12.59 -2.13 -2.85
N PHE A 56 -11.77 -1.62 -3.77
CA PHE A 56 -12.07 -0.39 -4.52
C PHE A 56 -12.80 -0.73 -5.81
N LYS A 57 -13.83 0.04 -6.17
CA LYS A 57 -14.62 -0.18 -7.39
C LYS A 57 -13.78 -0.03 -8.67
N ASN A 58 -12.83 0.90 -8.67
CA ASN A 58 -11.93 1.19 -9.78
C ASN A 58 -10.70 1.98 -9.27
N PHE A 59 -9.75 2.28 -10.17
CA PHE A 59 -8.53 3.04 -9.84
C PHE A 59 -8.80 4.50 -9.47
N GLU A 60 -9.82 5.13 -10.03
CA GLU A 60 -10.20 6.51 -9.72
C GLU A 60 -10.67 6.61 -8.26
N ALA A 61 -11.53 5.69 -7.82
CA ALA A 61 -11.99 5.60 -6.43
C ALA A 61 -10.85 5.31 -5.44
N LEU A 62 -9.80 4.59 -5.86
CA LEU A 62 -8.60 4.38 -5.06
C LEU A 62 -7.81 5.69 -4.90
N ALA A 63 -7.62 6.44 -5.98
CA ALA A 63 -6.93 7.74 -5.95
C ALA A 63 -7.68 8.76 -5.08
N ASP A 64 -8.99 8.91 -5.31
CA ASP A 64 -9.87 9.81 -4.53
C ASP A 64 -9.88 9.50 -3.03
N PHE A 65 -9.68 8.24 -2.67
CA PHE A 65 -9.55 7.83 -1.28
C PHE A 65 -8.22 8.31 -0.70
N TRP A 66 -7.10 8.04 -1.37
CA TRP A 66 -5.77 8.42 -0.89
C TRP A 66 -5.48 9.93 -0.94
N ASP A 67 -6.15 10.69 -1.82
CA ASP A 67 -6.06 12.16 -1.81
C ASP A 67 -6.64 12.77 -0.53
N ARG A 68 -7.60 12.08 0.09
CA ARG A 68 -8.28 12.53 1.32
C ARG A 68 -7.74 11.85 2.58
N HIS A 69 -6.84 10.89 2.46
CA HIS A 69 -6.40 10.04 3.56
C HIS A 69 -4.88 9.87 3.61
N ASP A 70 -4.30 9.97 4.80
CA ASP A 70 -2.86 9.77 4.99
C ASP A 70 -2.56 8.26 5.11
N LEU A 71 -1.57 7.77 4.35
CA LEU A 71 -1.11 6.38 4.42
C LEU A 71 -0.71 5.96 5.83
N THR A 72 -0.12 6.87 6.60
CA THR A 72 0.30 6.60 7.97
C THR A 72 -0.88 6.27 8.87
N ASP A 73 -2.11 6.61 8.49
CA ASP A 73 -3.31 6.27 9.26
C ASP A 73 -3.66 4.77 9.22
N TYR A 74 -3.19 4.06 8.19
CA TYR A 74 -3.58 2.67 7.90
C TYR A 74 -2.45 1.65 8.09
N GLU A 75 -1.28 2.04 8.60
CA GLU A 75 -0.10 1.15 8.77
C GLU A 75 -0.41 -0.19 9.47
N ASN A 76 -1.33 -0.21 10.42
CA ASN A 76 -1.72 -1.45 11.15
C ASN A 76 -2.69 -2.36 10.38
N GLN A 77 -3.27 -1.86 9.29
CA GLN A 77 -4.21 -2.58 8.41
C GLN A 77 -3.54 -3.06 7.12
N LEU A 78 -2.31 -2.58 6.83
CA LEU A 78 -1.56 -2.96 5.63
C LEU A 78 -0.73 -4.20 5.89
N GLU A 79 -0.81 -5.17 4.98
CA GLU A 79 0.06 -6.33 4.99
C GLU A 79 1.45 -5.96 4.44
N ASN A 80 2.49 -6.30 5.20
CA ASN A 80 3.87 -6.15 4.73
C ASN A 80 4.18 -7.24 3.69
N VAL A 81 3.97 -6.92 2.41
CA VAL A 81 4.34 -7.81 1.32
C VAL A 81 5.86 -7.72 1.10
N ARG A 82 6.60 -8.77 1.50
CA ARG A 82 8.01 -8.93 1.15
C ARG A 82 8.13 -9.36 -0.31
N TYR A 83 8.13 -8.40 -1.23
CA TYR A 83 8.49 -8.67 -2.61
C TYR A 83 10.01 -8.64 -2.74
N ALA A 84 10.62 -9.72 -3.28
CA ALA A 84 12.01 -9.70 -3.66
C ALA A 84 12.15 -8.76 -4.86
N ILE A 85 12.50 -7.50 -4.60
CA ILE A 85 12.93 -6.57 -5.65
C ILE A 85 14.21 -7.19 -6.22
N SER A 86 14.08 -7.88 -7.36
CA SER A 86 15.25 -8.47 -8.02
C SER A 86 16.25 -7.34 -8.28
N PRO A 87 17.51 -7.45 -7.81
CA PRO A 87 18.52 -6.38 -7.97
C PRO A 87 18.85 -6.08 -9.43
N LYS A 88 18.38 -6.91 -10.36
CA LYS A 88 18.26 -6.61 -11.78
C LYS A 88 16.79 -6.39 -12.12
N PRO A 89 16.25 -5.16 -12.02
CA PRO A 89 14.94 -4.89 -12.59
C PRO A 89 15.01 -5.32 -14.06
N LYS A 90 14.10 -6.20 -14.50
CA LYS A 90 13.94 -6.49 -15.93
C LYS A 90 13.68 -5.13 -16.58
N ARG A 91 14.59 -4.66 -17.44
CA ARG A 91 14.39 -3.40 -18.17
C ARG A 91 13.07 -3.51 -18.93
N GLN A 92 12.07 -2.77 -18.48
CA GLN A 92 10.80 -2.68 -19.18
C GLN A 92 10.95 -1.62 -20.26
N PHE A 93 10.94 -2.05 -21.51
CA PHE A 93 10.84 -1.15 -22.64
C PHE A 93 9.36 -0.93 -22.93
N VAL A 94 8.87 0.28 -22.67
CA VAL A 94 7.51 0.68 -23.02
C VAL A 94 7.55 1.22 -24.45
N VAL A 95 6.80 0.60 -25.34
CA VAL A 95 6.66 1.03 -26.74
C VAL A 95 5.20 1.35 -26.98
N THR A 96 4.92 2.59 -27.35
CA THR A 96 3.56 3.01 -27.74
C THR A 96 3.25 2.41 -29.11
N LEU A 97 2.15 1.66 -29.21
CA LEU A 97 1.64 1.11 -30.46
C LEU A 97 0.45 1.94 -30.93
N SER A 98 0.23 2.03 -32.24
CA SER A 98 -1.02 2.60 -32.77
C SER A 98 -2.23 1.73 -32.36
N ASP A 99 -3.42 2.32 -32.39
CA ASP A 99 -4.67 1.60 -32.07
C ASP A 99 -4.89 0.40 -32.98
N GLU A 100 -4.58 0.56 -34.27
CA GLU A 100 -4.69 -0.50 -35.27
C GLU A 100 -3.78 -1.69 -34.94
N LEU A 101 -2.51 -1.42 -34.60
CA LEU A 101 -1.55 -2.45 -34.23
C LEU A 101 -1.95 -3.11 -32.90
N THR A 102 -2.45 -2.33 -31.94
CA THR A 102 -2.96 -2.83 -30.67
C THR A 102 -4.12 -3.80 -30.88
N GLN A 103 -5.08 -3.47 -31.75
CA GLN A 103 -6.20 -4.34 -32.09
C GLN A 103 -5.73 -5.61 -32.80
N ALA A 104 -4.81 -5.49 -33.76
CA ALA A 104 -4.24 -6.64 -34.47
C ALA A 104 -3.53 -7.61 -33.49
N MET A 105 -2.73 -7.07 -32.57
CA MET A 105 -2.03 -7.85 -31.55
C MET A 105 -3.00 -8.55 -30.59
N LYS A 106 -4.09 -7.89 -30.17
CA LYS A 106 -5.12 -8.53 -29.34
C LYS A 106 -5.78 -9.71 -30.04
N ARG A 107 -6.11 -9.59 -31.33
CA ARG A 107 -6.68 -10.70 -32.12
C ARG A 107 -5.69 -11.85 -32.25
N ALA A 108 -4.42 -11.55 -32.48
CA ALA A 108 -3.38 -12.56 -32.58
C ALA A 108 -3.16 -13.29 -31.25
N VAL A 109 -3.11 -12.58 -30.12
CA VAL A 109 -3.07 -13.17 -28.77
C VAL A 109 -4.22 -14.14 -28.53
N GLN A 110 -5.45 -13.76 -28.91
CA GLN A 110 -6.63 -14.62 -28.75
C GLN A 110 -6.54 -15.88 -29.62
N ARG A 111 -6.00 -15.77 -30.83
CA ARG A 111 -5.86 -16.90 -31.76
C ARG A 111 -4.75 -17.87 -31.35
N GLU A 112 -3.61 -17.35 -30.92
CA GLU A 112 -2.43 -18.15 -30.59
C GLU A 112 -2.44 -18.66 -29.14
N GLY A 113 -3.29 -18.11 -28.27
CA GLY A 113 -3.43 -18.54 -26.88
C GLY A 113 -2.23 -18.20 -25.98
N VAL A 114 -1.34 -17.29 -26.42
CA VAL A 114 -0.14 -16.88 -25.69
C VAL A 114 -0.24 -15.44 -25.19
N SER A 115 0.57 -15.08 -24.19
CA SER A 115 0.58 -13.70 -23.66
C SER A 115 1.02 -12.68 -24.72
N MET A 116 0.54 -11.44 -24.59
CA MET A 116 0.95 -10.30 -25.42
C MET A 116 2.48 -10.13 -25.47
N GLN A 117 3.14 -10.26 -24.31
CA GLN A 117 4.59 -10.15 -24.21
C GLN A 117 5.31 -11.28 -24.97
N THR A 118 4.81 -12.52 -24.85
CA THR A 118 5.35 -13.68 -25.57
C THR A 118 5.27 -13.46 -27.08
N LEU A 119 4.11 -13.01 -27.56
CA LEU A 119 3.88 -12.78 -28.98
C LEU A 119 4.78 -11.67 -29.54
N VAL A 120 4.90 -10.54 -28.82
CA VAL A 120 5.81 -9.43 -29.19
C VAL A 120 7.25 -9.93 -29.28
N ASN A 121 7.74 -10.64 -28.25
CA ASN A 121 9.12 -11.14 -28.24
C ASN A 121 9.41 -12.06 -29.41
N LEU A 122 8.51 -13.01 -29.69
CA LEU A 122 8.66 -13.95 -30.79
C LEU A 122 8.76 -13.24 -32.15
N TRP A 123 7.83 -12.32 -32.41
CA TRP A 123 7.80 -11.59 -33.69
C TRP A 123 8.98 -10.64 -33.86
N VAL A 124 9.41 -9.97 -32.79
CA VAL A 124 10.61 -9.12 -32.83
C VAL A 124 11.84 -9.97 -33.12
N GLN A 125 12.01 -11.12 -32.45
CA GLN A 125 13.11 -12.04 -32.71
C GLN A 125 13.11 -12.55 -34.16
N GLU A 126 11.96 -13.00 -34.66
CA GLU A 126 11.82 -13.49 -36.04
C GLU A 126 12.17 -12.40 -37.05
N ARG A 127 11.71 -11.16 -36.83
CA ARG A 127 12.05 -10.03 -37.71
C ARG A 127 13.52 -9.68 -37.64
N LEU A 128 14.12 -9.64 -36.46
CA LEU A 128 15.55 -9.35 -36.30
C LEU A 128 16.43 -10.43 -36.96
N GLN A 129 16.07 -11.71 -36.88
CA GLN A 129 16.79 -12.78 -37.60
C GLN A 129 16.80 -12.57 -39.11
N ARG A 130 15.72 -12.02 -39.68
CA ARG A 130 15.66 -11.69 -41.12
C ARG A 130 16.50 -10.46 -41.49
N TYR A 131 16.67 -9.51 -40.56
CA TYR A 131 17.48 -8.30 -40.78
C TYR A 131 18.97 -8.48 -40.45
N SER A 132 19.32 -9.50 -39.67
CA SER A 132 20.70 -9.84 -39.32
C SER A 132 20.95 -11.32 -39.65
N PRO A 133 21.05 -11.68 -40.94
CA PRO A 133 21.58 -13.00 -41.29
C PRO A 133 23.02 -13.02 -40.78
N THR A 134 23.28 -13.95 -39.86
CA THR A 134 24.54 -14.19 -39.16
C THR A 134 25.77 -13.96 -40.07
N SER A 135 26.67 -13.04 -39.67
CA SER A 135 28.10 -13.17 -39.95
C SER A 135 28.75 -13.94 -38.81
#